data_AF-A0A8C3IXF4-F1
#
_entry.id   AF-A0A8C3IXF4-F1
#
_cell.length_a   1.000
_cell.length_b   1.000
_cell.length_c   1.000
_cell.angle_alpha   90.00
_cell.angle_beta   90.00
_cell.angle_gamma   90.00
#
_symmetry.space_group_name_H-M   'P 1'
#
loop_
_entity.id
_entity.type
_entity.pdbx_description
1 polymer ?
#
loop_
_entity_poly.entity_id
_entity_poly.type
_entity_poly.pdbx_seq_one_letter_code
_entity_poly.pdbx_strand_id
1 'polypeptide(L)'
;MLGRVLLSWWGYKQNLFNLAMSSPEIASLSWGQMMVKGCSTTYKDCKVWPGGSRTWDWRETGTNHSPGVQPADLEEVVKKGVKTLVIGRGMSEALQVPASTVDYLKKNGIDVLVLQTEKAVKEYNTLVAQGVKVGGIFHSTC
;
A
#
# COMPACT_ATOMS: atom_id res chain seq x y z
N MET A 1 -43.07 21.57 1.68
CA MET A 1 -41.76 21.51 2.38
C MET A 1 -41.10 20.14 2.16
N LEU A 2 -40.89 19.71 0.91
CA LEU A 2 -40.46 18.33 0.55
C LEU A 2 -39.33 18.35 -0.50
N GLY A 3 -38.29 19.17 -0.28
CA GLY A 3 -37.22 19.38 -1.27
C GLY A 3 -35.79 19.11 -0.80
N ARG A 4 -35.57 18.70 0.47
CA ARG A 4 -34.21 18.68 1.06
C ARG A 4 -33.59 17.31 1.32
N VAL A 5 -34.29 16.19 1.06
CA VAL A 5 -33.81 14.85 1.47
C VAL A 5 -33.06 14.11 0.35
N LEU A 6 -33.32 14.41 -0.93
CA LEU A 6 -32.72 13.67 -2.07
C LEU A 6 -31.27 14.07 -2.39
N LEU A 7 -30.86 15.31 -2.12
CA LEU A 7 -29.50 15.79 -2.37
C LEU A 7 -28.46 15.17 -1.43
N SER A 8 -28.85 14.76 -0.21
CA SER A 8 -27.92 14.19 0.77
C SER A 8 -27.54 12.74 0.43
N TRP A 9 -28.50 11.93 -0.06
CA TRP A 9 -28.27 10.51 -0.36
C TRP A 9 -27.30 10.28 -1.52
N TRP A 10 -27.35 11.13 -2.56
CA TRP A 10 -26.44 11.04 -3.69
C TRP A 10 -25.02 11.49 -3.32
N GLY A 11 -24.91 12.58 -2.55
CA GLY A 11 -23.63 13.04 -1.98
C GLY A 11 -22.99 12.04 -1.01
N TYR A 12 -23.80 11.35 -0.20
CA TYR A 12 -23.32 10.28 0.68
C TYR A 12 -22.78 9.07 -0.10
N LYS A 13 -23.50 8.61 -1.14
CA LYS A 13 -22.98 7.54 -2.01
C LYS A 13 -21.68 7.92 -2.69
N GLN A 14 -21.59 9.13 -3.26
CA GLN A 14 -20.37 9.64 -3.88
C GLN A 14 -19.18 9.68 -2.90
N ASN A 15 -19.40 10.15 -1.67
CA ASN A 15 -18.38 10.16 -0.62
C ASN A 15 -17.94 8.76 -0.20
N LEU A 16 -18.88 7.83 -0.03
CA LEU A 16 -18.55 6.44 0.32
C LEU A 16 -17.78 5.74 -0.81
N PHE A 17 -18.13 6.00 -2.08
CA PHE A 17 -17.36 5.52 -3.23
C PHE A 17 -15.95 6.12 -3.26
N ASN A 18 -15.79 7.42 -3.01
CA ASN A 18 -14.46 8.06 -2.97
C ASN A 18 -13.61 7.55 -1.80
N LEU A 19 -14.21 7.31 -0.62
CA LEU A 19 -13.52 6.68 0.52
C LEU A 19 -13.08 5.26 0.19
N ALA A 20 -13.95 4.46 -0.44
CA ALA A 20 -13.64 3.11 -0.92
C ALA A 20 -12.60 3.08 -2.04
N MET A 21 -12.23 4.23 -2.62
CA MET A 21 -11.21 4.37 -3.66
C MET A 21 -9.96 5.10 -3.16
N SER A 22 -9.87 5.42 -1.87
CA SER A 22 -8.71 6.06 -1.25
C SER A 22 -7.71 5.02 -0.74
N SER A 23 -6.43 5.38 -0.70
CA SER A 23 -5.39 4.54 -0.11
C SER A 23 -5.63 4.44 1.40
N PRO A 24 -5.75 3.24 1.98
CA PRO A 24 -6.06 3.11 3.39
C PRO A 24 -4.84 3.45 4.24
N GLU A 25 -5.05 4.11 5.38
CA GLU A 25 -4.02 4.39 6.38
C GLU A 25 -3.51 3.08 7.01
N ILE A 26 -2.19 2.95 7.19
CA ILE A 26 -1.60 1.90 8.03
C ILE A 26 -1.74 2.36 9.48
N ALA A 27 -2.64 1.72 10.22
CA ALA A 27 -3.06 2.13 11.56
C ALA A 27 -2.02 1.77 12.63
N SER A 28 -1.30 0.67 12.46
CA SER A 28 -0.22 0.29 13.37
C SER A 28 0.82 -0.59 12.68
N LEU A 29 2.04 -0.51 13.20
CA LEU A 29 3.20 -1.31 12.83
C LEU A 29 3.92 -1.72 14.12
N SER A 30 4.23 -3.00 14.24
CA SER A 30 5.20 -3.54 15.19
C SER A 30 5.91 -4.73 14.56
N TRP A 31 6.87 -5.33 15.27
CA TRP A 31 7.63 -6.46 14.74
C TRP A 31 6.72 -7.64 14.39
N GLY A 32 6.66 -8.00 13.10
CA GLY A 32 5.86 -9.13 12.63
C GLY A 32 4.36 -8.87 12.61
N GLN A 33 3.91 -7.62 12.79
CA GLN A 33 2.48 -7.30 12.86
C GLN A 33 2.18 -5.92 12.26
N MET A 34 1.16 -5.87 11.40
CA MET A 34 0.64 -4.65 10.79
C MET A 34 -0.89 -4.65 10.76
N MET A 35 -1.48 -3.47 10.94
CA MET A 35 -2.93 -3.27 10.82
C MET A 35 -3.23 -2.13 9.85
N VAL A 36 -4.26 -2.31 9.01
CA VAL A 36 -4.69 -1.32 8.03
C VAL A 36 -6.11 -0.86 8.37
N LYS A 37 -6.33 0.45 8.39
CA LYS A 37 -7.61 1.05 8.76
C LYS A 37 -8.71 0.59 7.81
N GLY A 38 -9.86 0.20 8.38
CA GLY A 38 -10.98 -0.34 7.62
C GLY A 38 -10.82 -1.80 7.20
N CYS A 39 -9.72 -2.47 7.58
CA CYS A 39 -9.55 -3.91 7.42
C CYS A 39 -9.57 -4.61 8.79
N SER A 40 -10.28 -5.74 8.88
CA SER A 40 -10.31 -6.57 10.10
C SER A 40 -9.10 -7.52 10.21
N THR A 41 -8.36 -7.70 9.12
CA THR A 41 -7.21 -8.60 9.07
C THR A 41 -5.98 -7.93 9.69
N THR A 42 -5.33 -8.65 10.60
CA THR A 42 -3.96 -8.33 11.04
C THR A 42 -2.98 -9.08 10.13
N TYR A 43 -1.97 -8.37 9.65
CA TYR A 43 -0.99 -8.92 8.71
C TYR A 43 0.35 -9.11 9.40
N LYS A 44 1.14 -10.09 8.94
CA LYS A 44 2.60 -10.06 9.16
C LYS A 44 3.21 -9.03 8.22
N ASP A 45 3.14 -9.32 6.93
CA ASP A 45 3.54 -8.42 5.85
C ASP A 45 2.30 -8.12 5.00
N CYS A 46 2.21 -6.91 4.45
CA CYS A 46 1.04 -6.51 3.68
C CYS A 46 1.36 -5.76 2.40
N LYS A 47 0.43 -5.87 1.46
CA LYS A 47 0.28 -5.02 0.29
C LYS A 47 -0.92 -4.09 0.54
N VAL A 48 -0.80 -2.83 0.14
CA VAL A 48 -1.86 -1.82 0.27
C VAL A 48 -1.98 -1.01 -1.02
N TRP A 49 -3.19 -0.54 -1.33
CA TRP A 49 -3.50 0.23 -2.53
C TRP A 49 -4.81 1.02 -2.35
N PRO A 50 -5.12 1.98 -3.24
CA PRO A 50 -6.41 2.66 -3.25
C PRO A 50 -7.59 1.66 -3.23
N GLY A 51 -8.30 1.62 -2.11
CA GLY A 51 -9.46 0.76 -1.89
C GLY A 51 -9.20 -0.59 -1.23
N GLY A 52 -7.98 -0.89 -0.76
CA GLY A 52 -7.81 -2.08 0.09
C GLY A 52 -6.38 -2.48 0.43
N SER A 53 -6.31 -3.65 1.04
CA SER A 53 -5.07 -4.28 1.48
C SER A 53 -5.18 -5.81 1.44
N ARG A 54 -4.03 -6.48 1.39
CA ARG A 54 -3.93 -7.94 1.44
C ARG A 54 -2.63 -8.35 2.12
N THR A 55 -2.58 -9.57 2.65
CA THR A 55 -1.33 -10.22 3.06
C THR A 55 -0.34 -10.26 1.89
N TRP A 56 0.92 -9.96 2.18
CA TRP A 56 2.02 -10.25 1.27
C TRP A 56 2.66 -11.58 1.68
N ASP A 57 2.35 -12.64 0.94
CA ASP A 57 3.00 -13.94 1.11
C ASP A 57 4.08 -14.12 0.04
N TRP A 58 5.34 -14.16 0.48
CA TRP A 58 6.50 -14.29 -0.40
C TRP A 58 6.52 -15.61 -1.18
N ARG A 59 5.80 -16.64 -0.72
CA ARG A 59 5.68 -17.94 -1.39
C ARG A 59 4.94 -17.84 -2.72
N GLU A 60 4.10 -16.81 -2.90
CA GLU A 60 3.36 -16.58 -4.14
C GLU A 60 4.28 -16.21 -5.32
N THR A 61 5.46 -15.65 -5.03
CA THR A 61 6.37 -15.05 -6.02
C THR A 61 7.79 -15.58 -5.93
N GLY A 62 8.11 -16.40 -4.92
CA GLY A 62 9.46 -16.89 -4.66
C GLY A 62 10.38 -15.84 -4.03
N THR A 63 9.81 -14.77 -3.46
CA THR A 63 10.58 -13.72 -2.80
C THR A 63 11.32 -14.26 -1.58
N ASN A 64 12.57 -13.82 -1.44
CA ASN A 64 13.45 -14.08 -0.30
C ASN A 64 14.26 -12.80 -0.06
N HIS A 65 15.01 -12.73 1.05
CA HIS A 65 15.91 -11.60 1.32
C HIS A 65 16.85 -11.29 0.16
N SER A 66 17.32 -12.33 -0.52
CA SER A 66 18.05 -12.27 -1.79
C SER A 66 17.44 -13.27 -2.77
N PRO A 67 17.10 -12.88 -4.02
CA PRO A 67 17.44 -11.60 -4.65
C PRO A 67 16.59 -10.41 -4.19
N GLY A 68 15.55 -10.62 -3.38
CA GLY A 68 14.71 -9.55 -2.85
C GLY A 68 13.32 -9.49 -3.48
N VAL A 69 12.69 -8.31 -3.37
CA VAL A 69 11.36 -8.02 -3.92
C VAL A 69 11.32 -8.24 -5.43
N GLN A 70 10.34 -9.02 -5.90
CA GLN A 70 10.14 -9.31 -7.31
C GLN A 70 9.12 -8.35 -7.95
N PRO A 71 9.20 -8.07 -9.26
CA PRO A 71 8.13 -7.35 -9.97
C PRO A 71 6.74 -8.00 -9.77
N ALA A 72 6.70 -9.33 -9.68
CA ALA A 72 5.48 -10.10 -9.43
C ALA A 72 4.82 -9.77 -8.08
N ASP A 73 5.59 -9.35 -7.05
CA ASP A 73 5.02 -8.90 -5.78
C ASP A 73 4.15 -7.66 -5.96
N LEU A 74 4.52 -6.83 -6.93
CA LEU A 74 4.01 -5.46 -7.14
C LEU A 74 2.92 -5.39 -8.19
N GLU A 75 2.81 -6.36 -9.10
CA GLU A 75 1.85 -6.34 -10.21
C GLU A 75 0.42 -6.07 -9.77
N GLU A 76 -0.01 -6.69 -8.67
CA GLU A 76 -1.35 -6.49 -8.11
C GLU A 76 -1.57 -5.03 -7.71
N VAL A 77 -0.58 -4.41 -7.06
CA VAL A 77 -0.63 -3.01 -6.62
C VAL A 77 -0.61 -2.06 -7.82
N VAL A 78 0.24 -2.35 -8.81
CA VAL A 78 0.35 -1.58 -10.07
C VAL A 78 -0.98 -1.56 -10.81
N LYS A 79 -1.66 -2.72 -10.93
CA LYS A 79 -2.97 -2.86 -11.59
C LYS A 79 -4.09 -2.04 -10.90
N LYS A 80 -3.88 -1.55 -9.68
CA LYS A 80 -4.83 -0.68 -8.95
C LYS A 80 -4.69 0.80 -9.29
N GLY A 81 -3.75 1.18 -10.17
CA GLY A 81 -3.63 2.55 -10.69
C GLY A 81 -3.04 3.53 -9.68
N VAL A 82 -1.97 3.11 -9.00
CA VAL A 82 -1.21 3.96 -8.08
C VAL A 82 -0.31 4.94 -8.84
N LYS A 83 -0.08 6.12 -8.27
CA LYS A 83 0.91 7.11 -8.75
C LYS A 83 2.27 6.92 -8.09
N THR A 84 2.26 6.55 -6.81
CA THR A 84 3.46 6.35 -6.00
C THR A 84 3.37 5.00 -5.32
N LEU A 85 4.49 4.27 -5.26
CA LEU A 85 4.60 3.00 -4.57
C LEU A 85 5.73 3.04 -3.55
N VAL A 86 5.39 2.75 -2.30
CA VAL A 86 6.32 2.70 -1.17
C VAL A 86 6.69 1.24 -0.86
N ILE A 87 7.98 0.93 -0.80
CA ILE A 87 8.51 -0.38 -0.44
C ILE A 87 9.18 -0.27 0.93
N GLY A 88 8.56 -0.87 1.94
CA GLY A 88 9.14 -1.11 3.26
C GLY A 88 9.98 -2.37 3.24
N ARG A 89 11.31 -2.23 3.20
CA ARG A 89 12.26 -3.33 2.99
C ARG A 89 12.75 -4.01 4.28
N GLY A 90 11.93 -3.99 5.31
CA GLY A 90 12.25 -4.54 6.62
C GLY A 90 12.74 -3.48 7.62
N MET A 91 12.65 -3.84 8.89
CA MET A 91 13.09 -3.07 10.05
C MET A 91 14.60 -2.81 10.03
N SER A 92 15.36 -3.76 9.47
CA SER A 92 16.83 -3.73 9.36
C SER A 92 17.32 -3.65 7.91
N GLU A 93 16.41 -3.37 6.96
CA GLU A 93 16.69 -3.25 5.53
C GLU A 93 17.32 -4.51 4.87
N ALA A 94 17.17 -5.70 5.48
CA ALA A 94 17.83 -6.91 5.02
C ALA A 94 17.19 -7.46 3.73
N LEU A 95 15.89 -7.21 3.52
CA LEU A 95 15.22 -7.54 2.27
C LEU A 95 15.76 -6.66 1.13
N GLN A 96 16.32 -7.28 0.09
CA GLN A 96 16.83 -6.54 -1.06
C GLN A 96 15.70 -6.02 -1.95
N VAL A 97 15.99 -4.94 -2.67
CA VAL A 97 15.12 -4.41 -3.73
C VAL A 97 15.97 -4.27 -5.00
N PRO A 98 15.90 -5.25 -5.91
CA PRO A 98 16.64 -5.20 -7.17
C PRO A 98 16.35 -3.94 -7.99
N ALA A 99 17.36 -3.43 -8.69
CA ALA A 99 17.17 -2.33 -9.64
C ALA A 99 16.12 -2.68 -10.71
N SER A 100 16.06 -3.93 -11.15
CA SER A 100 15.04 -4.41 -12.12
C SER A 100 13.61 -4.22 -11.62
N THR A 101 13.37 -4.38 -10.31
CA THR A 101 12.07 -4.16 -9.67
C THR A 101 11.72 -2.67 -9.64
N VAL A 102 12.68 -1.80 -9.34
CA VAL A 102 12.50 -0.34 -9.38
C VAL A 102 12.26 0.13 -10.82
N ASP A 103 13.01 -0.38 -11.78
CA ASP A 103 12.88 -0.03 -13.20
C ASP A 103 11.54 -0.49 -13.76
N TYR A 104 11.04 -1.65 -13.33
CA TYR A 104 9.70 -2.11 -13.67
C TYR A 104 8.64 -1.08 -13.27
N LEU A 105 8.69 -0.56 -12.04
CA LEU A 105 7.73 0.46 -11.58
C LEU A 105 7.88 1.77 -12.36
N LYS A 106 9.11 2.25 -12.58
CA LYS A 106 9.37 3.48 -13.35
C LYS A 106 8.87 3.38 -14.79
N LYS A 107 9.03 2.23 -15.44
CA LYS A 107 8.50 1.96 -16.79
C LYS A 107 6.97 2.01 -16.83
N ASN A 108 6.31 1.75 -15.71
CA ASN A 108 4.86 1.90 -15.56
C ASN A 108 4.45 3.33 -15.13
N GLY A 109 5.37 4.28 -15.11
CA GLY A 109 5.10 5.68 -14.74
C GLY A 109 4.82 5.89 -13.26
N ILE A 110 5.34 5.01 -12.39
CA ILE A 110 5.11 5.04 -10.95
C ILE A 110 6.36 5.58 -10.24
N ASP A 111 6.15 6.56 -9.36
CA ASP A 111 7.19 7.04 -8.45
C ASP A 111 7.47 6.00 -7.36
N VAL A 112 8.73 5.75 -7.06
CA VAL A 112 9.13 4.67 -6.15
C VAL A 112 9.90 5.22 -4.96
N LEU A 113 9.50 4.82 -3.76
CA LEU A 113 10.21 5.09 -2.52
C LEU A 113 10.61 3.76 -1.88
N VAL A 114 11.91 3.53 -1.69
CA VAL A 114 12.44 2.33 -1.03
C VAL A 114 13.05 2.75 0.30
N LEU A 115 12.49 2.28 1.41
CA LEU A 115 12.80 2.76 2.75
C LEU A 115 12.78 1.63 3.78
N GLN A 116 13.52 1.79 4.88
CA GLN A 116 13.28 1.04 6.12
C GLN A 116 11.80 1.14 6.53
N THR A 117 11.21 0.04 7.03
CA THR A 117 9.75 -0.10 7.15
C THR A 117 9.06 0.96 8.01
N GLU A 118 9.63 1.41 9.12
CA GLU A 118 9.00 2.46 9.94
C GLU A 118 8.96 3.81 9.20
N LYS A 119 10.05 4.16 8.51
CA LYS A 119 10.09 5.34 7.64
C LYS A 119 9.13 5.19 6.45
N ALA A 120 9.05 3.99 5.88
CA ALA A 120 8.15 3.66 4.78
C ALA A 120 6.68 3.86 5.19
N VAL A 121 6.28 3.34 6.35
CA VAL A 121 4.91 3.50 6.87
C VAL A 121 4.59 4.97 7.16
N LYS A 122 5.53 5.71 7.75
CA LYS A 122 5.36 7.15 8.00
C LYS A 122 5.13 7.91 6.69
N GLU A 123 5.99 7.70 5.70
CA GLU A 123 5.91 8.37 4.40
C GLU A 123 4.64 7.99 3.64
N TYR A 124 4.29 6.70 3.64
CA TYR A 124 3.04 6.22 3.07
C TYR A 124 1.83 6.93 3.69
N ASN A 125 1.73 7.00 5.02
CA ASN A 125 0.62 7.66 5.69
C ASN A 125 0.59 9.18 5.44
N THR A 126 1.75 9.84 5.28
CA THR A 126 1.81 11.24 4.84
C THR A 126 1.21 11.41 3.44
N LEU A 127 1.55 10.53 2.49
CA LEU A 127 0.99 10.54 1.13
C LEU A 127 -0.51 10.25 1.11
N VAL A 128 -0.98 9.30 1.95
CA VAL A 128 -2.40 9.03 2.16
C VAL A 128 -3.13 10.30 2.62
N ALA A 129 -2.60 11.00 3.63
CA ALA A 129 -3.21 12.22 4.17
C ALA A 129 -3.27 13.37 3.14
N GLN A 130 -2.36 13.38 2.17
CA GLN A 130 -2.35 14.32 1.04
C GLN A 130 -3.32 13.93 -0.08
N GLY A 131 -4.00 12.77 0.01
CA GLY A 131 -4.91 12.27 -1.03
C GLY A 131 -4.19 11.71 -2.25
N VAL A 132 -2.90 11.39 -2.15
CA VAL A 132 -2.15 10.74 -3.22
C VAL A 132 -2.66 9.31 -3.39
N LYS A 133 -2.78 8.86 -4.65
CA LYS A 133 -3.05 7.44 -4.96
C LYS A 133 -1.79 6.62 -4.71
N VAL A 134 -1.49 6.38 -3.45
CA VAL A 134 -0.29 5.66 -3.01
C VAL A 134 -0.61 4.19 -2.78
N GLY A 135 0.27 3.30 -3.23
CA GLY A 135 0.27 1.90 -2.83
C GLY A 135 1.57 1.54 -2.14
N GLY A 136 1.67 0.30 -1.68
CA GLY A 136 2.92 -0.17 -1.12
C GLY A 136 2.91 -1.63 -0.75
N ILE A 137 4.10 -2.11 -0.45
CA ILE A 137 4.36 -3.41 0.17
C ILE A 137 5.28 -3.20 1.36
N PHE A 138 5.03 -3.91 2.45
CA PHE A 138 5.73 -3.68 3.71
C PHE A 138 6.12 -5.00 4.34
N HIS A 139 7.41 -5.17 4.58
CA HIS A 139 7.96 -6.24 5.38
C HIS A 139 8.16 -5.77 6.82
N SER A 140 7.54 -6.42 7.80
CA SER A 140 7.51 -5.96 9.20
C SER A 140 8.56 -6.59 10.11
N THR A 141 9.47 -7.41 9.56
CA THR A 141 10.62 -7.98 10.28
C THR A 141 11.93 -7.55 9.62
N CYS A 142 13.02 -8.33 9.69
CA CYS A 142 14.32 -7.94 9.10
C CYS A 142 14.35 -8.08 7.59
#